data_AF-A0A6I7M3H7-F1
#
_entry.id   AF-A0A6I7M3H7-F1
#
_cell.length_a   1.000
_cell.length_b   1.000
_cell.length_c   1.000
_cell.angle_alpha   90.00
_cell.angle_beta   90.00
_cell.angle_gamma   90.00
#
_symmetry.space_group_name_H-M   'P 1'
#
loop_
_entity.id
_entity.type
_entity.pdbx_description
1 polymer ?
#
loop_
_entity_poly.entity_id
_entity_poly.type
_entity_poly.pdbx_seq_one_letter_code
_entity_poly.pdbx_strand_id
1 'polypeptide(L)'
;MRFLGLAFVILMSFALFAVNTSALPTFNGKRIGFYPITNEVSFYQNVDDPGRDRGQTLQVVSINTFKLLTRFNFEFTADFNWGFSYLPRDHYMELSLVKEFVPRLSLNYQRIISSFEEKSINQFGLRISF
;
A
#
# COMPACT_ATOMS: atom_id res chain seq x y z
N MET A 1 4.33 -19.12 -25.02
CA MET A 1 3.12 -18.51 -24.43
C MET A 1 3.35 -17.80 -23.08
N ARG A 2 4.26 -18.27 -22.20
CA ARG A 2 4.52 -17.64 -20.89
C ARG A 2 5.06 -16.19 -20.96
N PHE A 3 5.86 -15.85 -21.96
CA PHE A 3 6.44 -14.50 -22.14
C PHE A 3 5.43 -13.45 -22.62
N LEU A 4 4.37 -13.84 -23.34
CA LEU A 4 3.33 -12.93 -23.83
C LEU A 4 2.43 -12.43 -22.68
N GLY A 5 2.19 -13.26 -21.66
CA GLY A 5 1.44 -12.86 -20.48
C GLY A 5 2.17 -11.81 -19.64
N LEU A 6 3.47 -11.99 -19.44
CA LEU A 6 4.29 -11.05 -18.68
C LEU A 6 4.38 -9.68 -19.38
N ALA A 7 4.59 -9.68 -20.70
CA ALA A 7 4.62 -8.44 -21.48
C ALA A 7 3.27 -7.69 -21.43
N PHE A 8 2.15 -8.41 -21.47
CA PHE A 8 0.81 -7.82 -21.36
C PHE A 8 0.56 -7.20 -19.98
N VAL A 9 0.99 -7.86 -18.90
CA VAL A 9 0.87 -7.32 -17.53
C VAL A 9 1.75 -6.08 -17.36
N ILE A 10 2.97 -6.07 -17.92
CA ILE A 10 3.86 -4.89 -17.91
C ILE A 10 3.23 -3.74 -18.73
N LEU A 11 2.67 -4.01 -19.91
CA LEU A 11 2.04 -2.96 -20.73
C LEU A 11 0.78 -2.37 -20.06
N MET A 12 -0.04 -3.23 -19.43
CA MET A 12 -1.24 -2.78 -18.69
C MET A 12 -0.87 -1.96 -17.45
N SER A 13 0.21 -2.31 -16.75
CA SER A 13 0.67 -1.51 -15.61
C SER A 13 1.16 -0.12 -16.06
N PHE A 14 1.93 -0.01 -17.16
CA PHE A 14 2.27 1.30 -17.74
C PHE A 14 1.04 2.12 -18.14
N ALA A 15 -0.01 1.48 -18.67
CA ALA A 15 -1.25 2.18 -19.04
C ALA A 15 -2.06 2.67 -17.82
N LEU A 16 -2.00 1.96 -16.68
CA LEU A 16 -2.66 2.37 -15.44
C LEU A 16 -1.91 3.50 -14.70
N PHE A 17 -0.59 3.62 -14.89
CA PHE A 17 0.23 4.71 -14.33
C PHE A 17 0.42 5.90 -15.26
N ALA A 18 0.04 5.79 -16.55
CA ALA A 18 -0.02 6.89 -17.50
C ALA A 18 -1.29 7.74 -17.37
N VAL A 19 -2.11 7.51 -16.34
CA VAL A 19 -3.06 8.53 -15.91
C VAL A 19 -2.22 9.68 -15.39
N ASN A 20 -2.14 10.75 -16.18
CA ASN A 20 -1.62 12.03 -15.72
C ASN A 20 -2.16 12.24 -14.31
N THR A 21 -1.28 12.15 -13.32
CA THR A 21 -1.47 12.79 -12.03
C THR A 21 -1.43 14.28 -12.36
N SER A 22 -2.52 14.77 -12.97
CA SER A 22 -2.89 16.16 -12.83
C SER A 22 -2.95 16.35 -11.33
N ALA A 23 -1.84 16.79 -10.76
CA ALA A 23 -1.74 17.15 -9.37
C ALA A 23 -2.96 18.02 -9.14
N LEU A 24 -3.93 17.49 -8.38
CA LEU A 24 -5.13 18.24 -8.10
C LEU A 24 -4.61 19.55 -7.50
N PRO A 25 -4.95 20.69 -8.12
CA PRO A 25 -4.37 21.97 -7.74
C PRO A 25 -4.42 22.11 -6.22
N THR A 26 -3.31 22.56 -5.63
CA THR A 26 -3.23 22.91 -4.21
C THR A 26 -4.16 24.09 -3.95
N PHE A 27 -5.45 23.80 -3.83
CA PHE A 27 -6.48 24.79 -3.56
C PHE A 27 -6.43 25.15 -2.09
N ASN A 28 -5.58 26.12 -1.76
CA ASN A 28 -5.66 26.89 -0.53
C ASN A 28 -7.13 27.37 -0.36
N GLY A 29 -7.86 26.78 0.58
CA GLY A 29 -9.18 27.26 1.01
C GLY A 29 -10.37 26.29 0.91
N LYS A 30 -10.28 25.12 0.25
CA LYS A 30 -11.43 24.19 0.19
C LYS A 30 -11.53 23.29 1.43
N ARG A 31 -12.75 23.17 1.98
CA ARG A 31 -13.12 22.34 3.15
C ARG A 31 -13.11 20.84 2.85
N ILE A 32 -13.07 20.47 1.56
CA ILE A 32 -13.14 19.09 1.05
C ILE A 32 -12.01 18.87 0.03
N GLY A 33 -11.28 17.76 0.13
CA GLY A 33 -10.26 17.38 -0.86
C GLY A 33 -9.70 15.98 -0.64
N PHE A 34 -9.17 15.40 -1.71
CA PHE A 34 -8.49 14.10 -1.73
C PHE A 34 -7.09 14.30 -2.33
N TYR A 35 -6.06 13.83 -1.64
CA TYR A 35 -4.66 14.07 -2.00
C TYR A 35 -3.88 12.75 -1.90
N PRO A 36 -3.26 12.26 -2.99
CA PRO A 36 -2.35 11.13 -2.87
C PRO A 36 -1.08 11.58 -2.12
N ILE A 37 -0.69 10.83 -1.08
CA ILE A 37 0.60 11.01 -0.41
C ILE A 37 1.64 10.13 -1.09
N THR A 38 1.34 8.83 -1.21
CA THR A 38 2.18 7.89 -1.95
C THR A 38 1.31 6.80 -2.57
N ASN A 39 1.60 6.44 -3.81
CA ASN A 39 1.02 5.29 -4.48
C ASN A 39 2.17 4.55 -5.17
N GLU A 40 2.42 3.33 -4.73
CA GLU A 40 3.57 2.54 -5.14
C GLU A 40 3.12 1.12 -5.48
N VAL A 41 3.66 0.59 -6.56
CA VAL A 41 3.61 -0.83 -6.88
C VAL A 41 5.04 -1.27 -7.15
N SER A 42 5.51 -2.20 -6.33
CA SER A 42 6.89 -2.66 -6.33
C SER A 42 6.92 -4.17 -6.49
N PHE A 43 7.82 -4.64 -7.36
CA PHE A 43 8.02 -6.06 -7.60
C PHE A 43 9.47 -6.41 -7.28
N TYR A 44 9.66 -7.33 -6.34
CA TYR A 44 10.96 -7.70 -5.81
C TYR A 44 11.28 -9.15 -6.15
N GLN A 45 12.53 -9.40 -6.53
CA GLN A 45 13.14 -10.72 -6.49
C GLN A 45 13.93 -10.80 -5.18
N ASN A 46 13.55 -11.74 -4.32
CA ASN A 46 14.22 -11.94 -3.04
C ASN A 46 15.39 -12.89 -3.22
N VAL A 47 16.52 -12.54 -2.62
CA VAL A 47 17.72 -13.38 -2.54
C VAL A 47 18.25 -13.37 -1.11
N ASP A 48 18.84 -14.47 -0.65
CA ASP A 48 19.52 -14.49 0.64
C ASP A 48 20.95 -13.94 0.54
N ASP A 49 21.66 -13.81 1.67
CA ASP A 49 23.02 -13.25 1.68
C ASP A 49 24.00 -14.02 0.76
N PRO A 50 23.93 -15.37 0.65
CA PRO A 50 24.65 -16.13 -0.36
C PRO A 50 24.18 -15.96 -1.83
N GLY A 51 23.11 -15.22 -2.10
CA GLY A 51 22.56 -14.98 -3.43
C GLY A 51 21.61 -16.07 -3.97
N ARG A 52 21.12 -16.97 -3.11
CA ARG A 52 20.14 -18.00 -3.49
C ARG A 52 18.75 -17.40 -3.60
N ASP A 53 17.98 -17.90 -4.58
CA ASP A 53 16.60 -17.49 -4.82
C ASP A 53 15.72 -17.76 -3.58
N ARG A 54 15.02 -16.72 -3.12
CA ARG A 54 14.05 -16.75 -2.02
C ARG A 54 12.66 -16.37 -2.49
N GLY A 55 12.37 -16.51 -3.78
CA GLY A 55 11.08 -16.20 -4.36
C GLY A 55 10.89 -14.71 -4.64
N GLN A 56 9.64 -14.32 -4.82
CA GLN A 56 9.27 -12.99 -5.32
C GLN A 56 8.22 -12.34 -4.44
N THR A 57 8.19 -11.02 -4.44
CA THR A 57 7.23 -10.23 -3.67
C THR A 57 6.62 -9.16 -4.57
N LEU A 58 5.29 -9.06 -4.58
CA LEU A 58 4.58 -7.91 -5.11
C LEU A 58 4.05 -7.10 -3.93
N GLN A 59 4.49 -5.86 -3.82
CA GLN A 59 4.02 -4.91 -2.83
C GLN A 59 3.21 -3.81 -3.51
N VAL A 60 2.07 -3.47 -2.93
CA VAL A 60 1.22 -2.36 -3.33
C VAL A 60 0.99 -1.49 -2.11
N VAL A 61 1.36 -0.21 -2.18
CA VAL A 61 1.14 0.77 -1.11
C VAL A 61 0.34 1.93 -1.69
N SER A 62 -0.75 2.31 -1.02
CA SER A 62 -1.57 3.46 -1.40
C SER A 62 -1.96 4.23 -0.16
N ILE A 63 -1.41 5.42 -0.01
CA ILE A 63 -1.69 6.33 1.10
C ILE A 63 -2.28 7.60 0.53
N ASN A 64 -3.52 7.89 0.93
CA ASN A 64 -4.25 9.04 0.45
C ASN A 64 -4.84 9.82 1.62
N THR A 65 -4.64 11.13 1.63
CA THR A 65 -5.29 12.03 2.58
C THR A 65 -6.67 12.41 2.08
N PHE A 66 -7.67 12.19 2.92
CA PHE A 66 -9.00 12.74 2.77
C PHE A 66 -9.21 13.89 3.77
N LYS A 67 -9.64 15.04 3.27
CA LYS A 67 -10.01 16.19 4.08
C LYS A 67 -11.49 16.46 3.90
N LEU A 68 -12.27 16.37 4.97
CA LEU A 68 -13.68 16.79 5.03
C LEU A 68 -13.93 17.38 6.42
N LEU A 69 -13.84 18.70 6.56
CA LEU A 69 -13.81 19.45 7.83
C LEU A 69 -12.61 19.11 8.74
N THR A 70 -12.20 17.85 8.77
CA THR A 70 -11.04 17.31 9.46
C THR A 70 -10.20 16.47 8.49
N ARG A 71 -8.95 16.17 8.84
CA ARG A 71 -8.02 15.38 8.00
C ARG A 71 -7.96 13.94 8.48
N PHE A 72 -8.04 13.00 7.55
CA PHE A 72 -7.78 11.57 7.74
C PHE A 72 -6.83 11.09 6.64
N ASN A 73 -6.03 10.08 6.92
CA ASN A 73 -5.35 9.32 5.89
C ASN A 73 -5.97 7.93 5.80
N PHE A 74 -6.27 7.52 4.57
CA PHE A 74 -6.57 6.14 4.23
C PHE A 74 -5.29 5.52 3.70
N GLU A 75 -4.86 4.44 4.32
CA GLU A 75 -3.67 3.69 3.98
C GLU A 75 -4.09 2.29 3.58
N PHE A 76 -3.62 1.85 2.44
CA PHE A 76 -3.74 0.49 1.97
C PHE A 76 -2.33 -0.04 1.71
N THR A 77 -2.02 -1.19 2.28
CA THR A 77 -0.80 -1.93 1.98
C THR A 77 -1.22 -3.34 1.61
N ALA A 78 -0.68 -3.88 0.53
CA ALA A 78 -0.82 -5.29 0.20
C ALA A 78 0.53 -5.83 -0.18
N ASP A 79 0.78 -7.06 0.24
CA ASP A 79 2.03 -7.76 0.04
C ASP A 79 1.69 -9.19 -0.34
N PHE A 80 2.18 -9.64 -1.49
CA PHE A 80 1.95 -10.97 -2.03
C PHE A 80 3.31 -11.61 -2.24
N ASN A 81 3.62 -12.66 -1.46
CA ASN A 81 4.87 -13.37 -1.61
C ASN A 81 4.67 -14.75 -2.24
N TRP A 82 5.56 -15.07 -3.17
CA TRP A 82 5.65 -16.37 -3.83
C TRP A 82 7.01 -16.99 -3.51
N GLY A 83 7.03 -17.98 -2.63
CA GLY A 83 8.24 -18.73 -2.26
C GLY A 83 9.15 -18.07 -1.21
N PHE A 84 8.77 -16.93 -0.64
CA PHE A 84 9.55 -16.22 0.37
C PHE A 84 9.31 -16.69 1.81
N SER A 85 8.07 -17.11 2.12
CA SER A 85 7.69 -17.50 3.47
C SER A 85 7.58 -19.01 3.66
N TYR A 86 7.11 -19.43 4.83
CA TYR A 86 6.86 -20.83 5.16
C TYR A 86 5.68 -21.41 4.35
N LEU A 87 4.82 -20.56 3.76
CA LEU A 87 3.81 -20.98 2.80
C LEU A 87 4.34 -20.75 1.37
N PRO A 88 4.06 -21.66 0.41
CA PRO A 88 4.46 -21.45 -0.98
C PRO A 88 3.92 -20.14 -1.59
N ARG A 89 2.76 -19.70 -1.08
CA ARG A 89 2.12 -18.44 -1.42
C ARG A 89 1.52 -17.87 -0.15
N ASP A 90 1.99 -16.71 0.28
CA ASP A 90 1.31 -15.95 1.30
C ASP A 90 0.96 -14.57 0.79
N HIS A 91 0.04 -13.94 1.49
CA HIS A 91 -0.25 -12.55 1.28
C HIS A 91 -0.86 -11.96 2.53
N TYR A 92 -0.71 -10.65 2.67
CA TYR A 92 -1.53 -9.87 3.58
C TYR A 92 -1.94 -8.55 2.94
N MET A 93 -3.06 -8.04 3.43
CA MET A 93 -3.59 -6.74 3.09
C MET A 93 -3.90 -6.00 4.38
N GLU A 94 -3.52 -4.74 4.43
CA GLU A 94 -3.76 -3.83 5.54
C GLU A 94 -4.59 -2.66 5.03
N LEU A 95 -5.65 -2.36 5.77
CA LEU A 95 -6.50 -1.19 5.56
C LEU A 95 -6.44 -0.36 6.84
N SER A 96 -5.90 0.84 6.75
CA SER A 96 -5.63 1.71 7.89
C SER A 96 -6.33 3.07 7.72
N LEU A 97 -6.96 3.52 8.80
CA LEU A 97 -7.52 4.85 8.95
C LEU A 97 -6.69 5.58 10.00
N VAL A 98 -6.03 6.65 9.59
CA VAL A 98 -5.18 7.46 10.46
C VAL A 98 -5.78 8.84 10.65
N LYS A 99 -5.89 9.25 11.91
CA LYS A 99 -6.43 10.53 12.32
C LYS A 99 -5.43 11.30 13.16
N GLU A 100 -4.85 12.35 12.57
CA GLU A 100 -4.09 13.34 13.33
C GLU A 100 -5.03 14.13 14.26
N PHE A 101 -4.69 14.17 15.55
CA PHE A 101 -5.43 14.92 16.56
C PHE A 101 -4.60 16.05 17.20
N VAL A 102 -3.26 15.94 17.16
CA VAL A 102 -2.30 17.00 17.48
C VAL A 102 -1.17 16.91 16.46
N PRO A 103 -0.48 18.02 16.07
CA PRO A 103 0.65 17.92 15.17
C PRO A 103 1.63 16.83 15.59
N ARG A 104 1.98 15.95 14.65
CA ARG A 104 2.86 14.77 14.86
C ARG A 104 2.27 13.62 15.67
N LEU A 105 1.06 13.73 16.21
CA LEU A 105 0.39 12.64 16.94
C LEU A 105 -0.91 12.24 16.25
N SER A 106 -1.00 10.95 15.91
CA SER A 106 -2.17 10.39 15.24
C SER A 106 -2.70 9.14 15.94
N LEU A 107 -4.01 8.97 15.91
CA LEU A 107 -4.65 7.70 16.20
C LEU A 107 -4.71 6.88 14.91
N ASN A 108 -4.48 5.58 15.01
CA ASN A 108 -4.56 4.64 13.92
C ASN A 108 -5.57 3.55 14.28
N TYR A 109 -6.42 3.21 13.33
CA TYR A 109 -7.13 1.93 13.31
C TYR A 109 -6.75 1.18 12.04
N GLN A 110 -6.35 -0.08 12.17
CA GLN A 110 -5.88 -0.91 11.08
C GLN A 110 -6.57 -2.29 11.09
N ARG A 111 -7.04 -2.72 9.92
CA ARG A 111 -7.60 -4.05 9.66
C ARG A 111 -6.60 -4.83 8.80
N ILE A 112 -6.15 -5.98 9.30
CA ILE A 112 -5.22 -6.87 8.59
C ILE A 112 -5.98 -8.13 8.16
N ILE A 113 -5.85 -8.48 6.89
CA ILE A 113 -6.37 -9.72 6.30
C ILE A 113 -5.15 -10.46 5.75
N SER A 114 -4.87 -11.66 6.23
CA SER A 114 -3.71 -12.43 5.79
C SER A 114 -4.05 -13.89 5.54
N SER A 115 -3.21 -14.58 4.77
CA SER A 115 -3.31 -16.02 4.54
C SER A 115 -2.72 -16.86 5.67
N PHE A 116 -1.98 -16.24 6.58
CA PHE A 116 -1.29 -16.91 7.69
C PHE A 116 -2.06 -16.86 9.01
N GLU A 117 -3.17 -16.11 9.07
CA GLU A 117 -4.08 -16.07 10.21
C GLU A 117 -5.46 -16.54 9.75
N GLU A 118 -6.14 -17.34 10.57
CA GLU A 118 -7.49 -17.82 10.23
C GLU A 118 -8.54 -16.70 10.23
N LYS A 119 -8.27 -15.64 10.99
CA LYS A 119 -9.18 -14.51 11.17
C LYS A 119 -8.45 -13.21 10.96
N SER A 120 -9.14 -12.25 10.36
CA SER A 120 -8.61 -10.90 10.20
C SER A 120 -8.41 -10.22 11.56
N ILE A 121 -7.30 -9.51 11.69
CA ILE A 121 -6.87 -8.83 12.91
C ILE A 121 -7.30 -7.36 12.88
N ASN A 122 -7.69 -6.82 14.02
CA ASN A 122 -7.91 -5.38 14.23
C ASN A 122 -6.80 -4.84 15.14
N GLN A 123 -6.16 -3.75 14.73
CA GLN A 123 -5.14 -3.06 15.51
C GLN A 123 -5.57 -1.62 15.76
N PHE A 124 -5.35 -1.16 16.99
CA PHE A 124 -5.55 0.23 17.40
C PHE A 124 -4.20 0.74 17.88
N GLY A 125 -3.79 1.91 17.39
CA GLY A 125 -2.45 2.42 17.64
C GLY A 125 -2.39 3.92 17.81
N LEU A 126 -1.28 4.36 18.40
CA LEU A 126 -0.82 5.75 18.42
C LEU A 126 0.41 5.85 17.53
N ARG A 127 0.45 6.86 16.65
CA ARG A 127 1.56 7.11 15.73
C ARG A 127 2.19 8.46 16.03
N ILE A 128 3.52 8.50 16.00
CA ILE A 128 4.33 9.70 16.14
C ILE A 128 5.08 9.91 14.82
N SER A 129 4.98 11.09 14.22
CA SER A 129 5.70 11.47 12.99
C SER A 129 6.77 12.52 13.29
N PHE A 130 8.00 12.32 12.80
CA PHE A 130 9.13 13.23 13.03
C PHE A 130 9.51 14.02 11.77
#